data_AF-A0A1T5KLA0-F1
#
_entry.id   AF-A0A1T5KLA0-F1
#
_cell.length_a   1.000
_cell.length_b   1.000
_cell.length_c   1.000
_cell.angle_alpha   90.00
_cell.angle_beta   90.00
_cell.angle_gamma   90.00
#
_symmetry.space_group_name_H-M   'P 1'
#
loop_
_entity.id
_entity.type
_entity.pdbx_description
1 polymer ?
#
loop_
_entity_poly.entity_id
_entity_poly.type
_entity_poly.pdbx_seq_one_letter_code
_entity_poly.pdbx_strand_id
1 'polypeptide(L)' 'MGGLSIWHWIIVLVVVLLIFGTKRLRNVGSDLGEAVKGFKKGMRDEDGKPVERLDDQSRKDETSASNERDRNSQ' A
#
# COMPACT_ATOMS: atom_id res chain seq x y z
N MET A 1 33.33 1.95 -18.30
CA MET A 1 33.16 2.22 -16.86
C MET A 1 31.78 1.71 -16.45
N GLY A 2 31.69 0.38 -16.29
CA GLY A 2 30.44 -0.35 -16.11
C GLY A 2 29.76 0.06 -14.82
N GLY A 3 28.62 0.73 -14.98
CA GLY A 3 27.85 1.33 -13.91
C GLY A 3 27.52 0.30 -12.84
N LEU A 4 27.49 0.82 -11.61
CA LEU A 4 27.04 0.16 -10.38
C LEU A 4 26.00 -0.92 -10.69
N SER A 5 26.46 -2.17 -10.63
CA SER A 5 25.66 -3.36 -10.92
C SER A 5 24.35 -3.29 -10.14
N ILE A 6 23.24 -3.69 -10.75
CA ILE A 6 21.90 -3.76 -10.10
C ILE A 6 21.99 -4.50 -8.75
N TRP A 7 22.90 -5.45 -8.63
CA TRP A 7 23.23 -6.14 -7.38
C TRP A 7 23.71 -5.23 -6.24
N HIS A 8 24.48 -4.19 -6.55
CA HIS A 8 24.93 -3.20 -5.56
C HIS A 8 23.75 -2.42 -4.98
N TRP A 9 22.80 -2.01 -5.84
CA TRP A 9 21.61 -1.29 -5.41
C TRP A 9 20.71 -2.12 -4.48
N ILE A 10 20.60 -3.44 -4.71
CA ILE A 10 19.90 -4.34 -3.80
C ILE A 10 20.60 -4.39 -2.44
N ILE A 11 21.94 -4.55 -2.41
CA ILE A 11 22.71 -4.57 -1.17
C ILE A 11 22.53 -3.25 -0.39
N VAL A 12 22.61 -2.10 -1.07
CA VAL A 12 22.45 -0.78 -0.44
C VAL A 12 21.05 -0.62 0.15
N LEU A 13 20.01 -1.05 -0.58
CA LEU A 13 18.63 -0.97 -0.11
C LEU A 13 18.42 -1.77 1.18
N VAL A 14 19.02 -2.97 1.28
CA VAL A 14 18.98 -3.79 2.50
C VAL A 14 19.67 -3.08 3.67
N VAL A 15 20.84 -2.49 3.45
CA VAL A 15 21.57 -1.75 4.50
C VAL A 15 20.78 -0.54 4.98
N VAL A 16 20.17 0.23 4.07
CA VAL A 16 19.31 1.37 4.44
C VAL A 16 18.11 0.90 5.26
N LEU A 17 17.47 -0.22 4.87
CA LEU A 17 16.37 -0.80 5.64
C LEU A 17 16.80 -1.21 7.06
N LEU A 18 18.01 -1.75 7.22
CA LEU A 18 18.54 -2.16 8.52
C LEU A 18 18.85 -0.96 9.43
N ILE A 19 19.41 0.12 8.87
CA ILE A 19 19.74 1.34 9.63
C ILE A 19 18.46 2.09 10.04
N PHE A 20 17.53 2.28 9.11
CA PHE A 20 16.28 3.00 9.39
C PHE A 20 15.26 2.14 10.13
N GLY A 21 15.36 0.81 10.00
CA GLY A 21 14.38 -0.15 10.49
C GLY A 21 13.08 -0.15 9.66
N THR A 22 12.46 -1.32 9.54
CA THR A 22 11.20 -1.49 8.77
C THR A 22 10.04 -0.68 9.34
N LYS A 23 10.06 -0.36 10.64
CA LYS A 23 8.98 0.36 11.32
C LYS A 23 8.89 1.84 10.91
N ARG A 24 10.04 2.52 10.78
CA ARG A 24 10.08 3.91 10.29
C ARG A 24 9.76 3.97 8.80
N LEU A 25 10.34 3.06 8.01
CA LEU A 25 10.08 3.02 6.58
C LEU A 25 8.62 2.69 6.26
N ARG A 26 7.93 1.86 7.06
CA ARG A 26 6.50 1.58 6.88
C ARG A 26 5.62 2.77 7.21
N ASN A 27 5.91 3.50 8.28
CA ASN A 27 5.09 4.67 8.67
C ASN A 27 5.18 5.77 7.60
N VAL A 28 6.40 6.10 7.17
CA VAL A 28 6.61 7.15 6.16
C VAL A 28 6.28 6.65 4.74
N GLY A 29 6.53 5.37 4.47
CA GLY A 29 6.22 4.72 3.20
C GLY A 29 4.73 4.49 2.97
N SER A 30 3.92 4.36 4.03
CA SER A 30 2.45 4.35 3.91
C SER A 30 1.93 5.70 3.43
N ASP A 31 2.38 6.81 4.05
CA ASP A 31 1.94 8.16 3.67
C ASP A 31 2.41 8.53 2.25
N LEU A 32 3.67 8.22 1.91
CA LEU A 32 4.20 8.38 0.55
C LEU A 32 3.52 7.45 -0.45
N GLY A 33 3.24 6.21 -0.05
CA GLY A 33 2.59 5.21 -0.87
C GLY A 33 1.16 5.59 -1.23
N GLU A 34 0.44 6.20 -0.30
CA GLU A 34 -0.93 6.69 -0.53
C GLU A 34 -0.95 7.85 -1.53
N ALA A 35 -0.02 8.81 -1.39
CA ALA A 35 0.16 9.90 -2.35
C ALA A 35 0.51 9.39 -3.76
N VAL A 36 1.41 8.41 -3.86
CA VAL A 36 1.79 7.79 -5.13
C VAL A 36 0.66 6.92 -5.71
N LYS A 37 -0.16 6.27 -4.87
CA LYS A 37 -1.35 5.50 -5.31
C LYS A 37 -2.37 6.41 -5.98
N GLY A 38 -2.62 7.60 -5.44
CA GLY A 38 -3.46 8.63 -6.05
C GLY A 38 -2.92 9.13 -7.38
N PHE A 39 -1.61 9.43 -7.44
CA PHE A 39 -0.94 9.84 -8.67
C PHE A 39 -1.03 8.78 -9.78
N LYS A 40 -0.75 7.51 -9.45
CA LYS A 40 -0.87 6.39 -10.39
C LYS A 40 -2.30 6.19 -10.86
N LYS A 41 -3.28 6.39 -9.98
CA LYS A 41 -4.70 6.27 -10.33
C LYS A 41 -5.12 7.37 -11.30
N GLY A 42 -4.77 8.63 -11.03
CA GLY A 42 -5.06 9.76 -11.91
C GLY A 42 -4.41 9.61 -13.29
N MET A 43 -3.14 9.22 -13.33
CA MET A 43 -2.42 8.97 -14.59
C MET A 43 -3.02 7.82 -15.40
N ARG A 44 -3.60 6.79 -14.74
CA ARG A 44 -4.25 5.66 -15.41
C ARG A 44 -5.67 5.96 -15.88
N ASP A 45 -6.37 6.88 -15.23
CA ASP A 45 -7.69 7.35 -15.68
C ASP A 45 -7.56 8.17 -16.99
N GLU A 46 -6.43 8.85 -17.21
CA GLU A 46 -6.12 9.51 -18.50
C GLU A 46 -5.81 8.52 -19.63
N ASP A 47 -5.28 7.33 -19.31
CA ASP A 47 -4.97 6.27 -20.28
C ASP A 47 -6.16 5.33 -20.60
N GLY A 48 -7.37 5.63 -20.09
CA GLY A 48 -8.64 5.01 -20.53
C GLY A 48 -8.82 3.52 -20.20
N LYS A 49 -8.06 2.95 -19.26
CA LYS A 49 -8.19 1.53 -18.86
C LYS A 49 -8.74 1.41 -17.44
N PRO A 50 -10.03 1.06 -17.26
CA PRO A 50 -10.61 0.86 -15.94
C PRO A 50 -10.01 -0.41 -15.32
N VAL A 51 -9.16 -0.25 -14.30
CA VAL A 51 -8.78 -1.36 -13.44
C VAL A 51 -9.78 -1.39 -12.30
N GLU A 52 -10.71 -2.32 -12.44
CA GLU A 52 -11.67 -2.70 -11.42
C GLU A 52 -10.96 -2.91 -10.06
N ARG A 53 -11.38 -2.10 -9.09
CA ARG A 53 -11.37 -2.35 -7.64
C ARG A 53 -10.30 -3.33 -7.15
N LEU A 54 -9.08 -2.84 -6.94
CA LEU A 54 -8.13 -3.55 -6.08
C LEU A 54 -7.70 -2.65 -4.91
N ASP A 55 -8.12 -3.12 -3.74
CA ASP A 55 -7.69 -2.77 -2.38
C ASP A 55 -8.10 -1.39 -1.85
N ASP A 56 -9.21 -1.38 -1.08
CA ASP A 56 -9.17 -1.25 0.39
C ASP A 56 -10.50 -0.69 0.97
N GLN A 57 -11.66 -1.32 0.70
CA GLN A 57 -12.91 -0.91 1.38
C GLN A 57 -13.96 -2.02 1.56
N SER A 58 -13.56 -3.29 1.62
CA SER A 58 -14.52 -4.42 1.75
C SER A 58 -14.27 -5.34 2.94
N ARG A 59 -13.53 -4.92 3.98
CA ARG A 59 -13.27 -5.79 5.15
C ARG A 59 -13.40 -5.16 6.54
N LYS A 60 -13.93 -3.94 6.67
CA LYS A 60 -14.15 -3.36 8.01
C LYS A 60 -15.59 -2.94 8.36
N ASP A 61 -16.49 -2.85 7.40
CA ASP A 61 -17.87 -2.43 7.68
C ASP A 61 -18.87 -3.60 7.80
N GLU A 62 -18.52 -4.81 7.39
CA GLU A 62 -19.43 -5.96 7.46
C GLU A 62 -19.46 -6.68 8.82
N THR A 63 -18.48 -6.45 9.72
CA THR A 63 -18.47 -7.09 11.04
C THR A 63 -19.37 -6.39 12.06
N SER A 64 -19.70 -5.10 11.88
CA SER A 64 -20.59 -4.38 12.81
C SER A 64 -22.07 -4.54 12.48
N ALA A 65 -22.45 -4.76 11.21
CA ALA A 65 -23.86 -4.87 10.81
C ALA A 65 -24.48 -6.27 11.04
N SER A 66 -23.65 -7.29 11.30
CA SER A 66 -24.12 -8.64 11.62
C SER A 66 -24.31 -8.86 13.13
N ASN A 67 -23.52 -8.20 13.98
CA ASN A 67 -23.56 -8.44 15.42
C ASN A 67 -24.76 -7.76 16.14
N GLU A 68 -25.44 -6.83 15.47
CA GLU A 68 -26.59 -6.09 16.02
C GLU A 68 -27.94 -6.72 15.67
N ARG A 69 -27.99 -7.59 14.64
CA ARG A 69 -29.21 -8.32 14.27
C ARG A 69 -29.46 -9.56 15.11
N ASP A 70 -28.43 -10.21 15.64
CA ASP A 70 -28.57 -11.37 16.53
C ASP A 70 -28.93 -11.00 17.98
N ARG A 71 -28.66 -9.75 18.41
CA ARG A 71 -28.95 -9.29 19.79
C ARG A 71 -30.38 -8.82 20.01
N ASN A 72 -31.08 -8.46 18.92
CA ASN A 72 -32.48 -8.02 18.97
C ASN A 72 -33.48 -9.17 18.74
N SER A 73 -32.98 -10.41 18.58
CA SER A 73 -33.80 -11.61 18.36
C SER A 73 -33.64 -12.66 19.46
N GLN A 74 -33.06 -12.29 20.62
CA GLN A 74 -33.24 -13.01 21.88
C GLN A 74 -33.95 -12.13 22.91
#